data_AF-A0AAN9Q6Q1-F1
#
_entry.id   AF-A0AAN9Q6Q1-F1
#
_cell.length_a   1.000
_cell.length_b   1.000
_cell.length_c   1.000
_cell.angle_alpha   90.00
_cell.angle_beta   90.00
_cell.angle_gamma   90.00
#
_symmetry.space_group_name_H-M   'P 1'
#
loop_
_entity.id
_entity.type
_entity.pdbx_description
1 polymer ?
#
loop_
_entity_poly.entity_id
_entity_poly.type
_entity_poly.pdbx_seq_one_letter_code
_entity_poly.pdbx_strand_id
1 'polypeptide(L)'
;MICYYLFSPYDFGLLDAAIFYYVSNRNLLLKRVSVCHVMKDKMEAEVMETELVLPSYLSFKRIQMYEKYPKGQARGRHWKHLKQIIQAENYQNYPPDEPNYVNIESPPSMHPCKRICDITGFEAPYHDPRTNLRYANTEVFKIVRSLPNEYVQRYLALRNAAIVLK
;
A
#
# COMPACT_ATOMS: atom_id res chain seq x y z
N MET A 1 -46.15 0.38 -39.93
CA MET A 1 -45.20 0.66 -38.83
C MET A 1 -43.84 0.78 -39.48
N ILE A 2 -43.30 1.99 -39.58
CA ILE A 2 -42.10 2.28 -40.35
C ILE A 2 -40.94 2.39 -39.35
N CYS A 3 -40.00 1.45 -39.40
CA CYS A 3 -38.78 1.47 -38.58
C CYS A 3 -37.70 2.25 -39.34
N TYR A 4 -37.21 3.36 -38.76
CA TYR A 4 -36.01 4.03 -39.25
C TYR A 4 -34.85 3.68 -38.31
N TYR A 5 -33.78 3.11 -38.86
CA TYR A 5 -32.48 2.95 -38.22
C TYR A 5 -31.52 3.92 -38.90
N LEU A 6 -30.97 4.89 -38.16
CA LEU A 6 -29.81 5.66 -38.59
C LEU A 6 -28.58 5.08 -37.88
N PHE A 7 -27.61 4.58 -38.64
CA PHE A 7 -26.32 4.11 -38.13
C PHE A 7 -25.23 5.07 -38.63
N SER A 8 -24.42 5.62 -37.73
CA SER A 8 -23.19 6.33 -38.07
C SER A 8 -22.04 5.70 -37.27
N PRO A 9 -20.95 5.26 -37.93
CA PRO A 9 -19.76 4.77 -37.26
C PRO A 9 -18.83 5.96 -36.99
N TYR A 10 -18.18 6.02 -35.81
CA TYR A 10 -16.81 6.51 -35.54
C TYR A 10 -16.65 6.91 -34.04
N ASP A 11 -15.70 6.20 -33.40
CA ASP A 11 -14.89 6.51 -32.21
C ASP A 11 -15.45 6.62 -30.78
N PHE A 12 -15.02 5.63 -29.97
CA PHE A 12 -14.50 5.69 -28.59
C PHE A 12 -15.11 6.66 -27.56
N GLY A 13 -15.82 6.08 -26.60
CA GLY A 13 -15.90 6.58 -25.23
C GLY A 13 -17.19 7.32 -24.88
N LEU A 14 -17.82 6.85 -23.80
CA LEU A 14 -18.99 7.43 -23.11
C LEU A 14 -20.33 7.41 -23.87
N LEU A 15 -21.28 6.65 -23.28
CA LEU A 15 -22.73 6.81 -23.39
C LEU A 15 -23.37 6.61 -24.77
N ASP A 16 -23.43 5.35 -25.23
CA ASP A 16 -24.39 4.96 -26.26
C ASP A 16 -25.80 4.85 -25.67
N ALA A 17 -26.61 5.90 -25.85
CA ALA A 17 -28.04 5.90 -25.59
C ALA A 17 -28.81 5.70 -26.90
N ALA A 18 -29.22 4.47 -27.21
CA ALA A 18 -30.19 4.22 -28.26
C ALA A 18 -31.60 4.57 -27.76
N ILE A 19 -32.22 5.61 -28.36
CA ILE A 19 -33.57 6.05 -28.00
C ILE A 19 -34.58 5.46 -29.00
N PHE A 20 -35.43 4.55 -28.53
CA PHE A 20 -36.57 4.05 -29.31
C PHE A 20 -37.83 4.88 -29.00
N TYR A 21 -38.43 5.47 -30.03
CA TYR A 21 -39.75 6.09 -29.96
C TYR A 21 -40.77 5.24 -30.73
N TYR A 22 -41.84 4.82 -30.04
CA TYR A 22 -42.98 4.15 -30.66
C TYR A 22 -44.20 5.08 -30.64
N VAL A 23 -44.80 5.33 -31.81
CA VAL A 23 -46.08 6.06 -31.92
C VAL A 23 -47.16 5.05 -32.30
N SER A 24 -48.05 4.75 -31.34
CA SER A 24 -49.29 4.00 -31.59
C SER A 24 -50.51 4.89 -31.38
N ASN A 25 -51.41 4.86 -32.34
CA ASN A 25 -52.55 5.75 -32.48
C ASN A 25 -53.65 5.42 -31.45
N ARG A 26 -53.78 6.29 -30.44
CA ARG A 26 -54.95 6.67 -29.62
C ARG A 26 -54.56 6.81 -28.15
N ASN A 27 -54.76 8.02 -27.64
CA ASN A 27 -54.49 8.51 -26.28
C ASN A 27 -52.99 8.66 -25.92
N LEU A 28 -52.63 9.93 -25.73
CA LEU A 28 -51.31 10.46 -25.46
C LEU A 28 -50.81 9.97 -24.09
N LEU A 29 -49.87 9.01 -24.07
CA LEU A 29 -49.05 8.75 -22.89
C LEU A 29 -47.65 8.34 -23.36
N LEU A 30 -46.79 9.35 -23.53
CA LEU A 30 -45.34 9.20 -23.72
C LEU A 30 -44.76 8.57 -22.44
N LYS A 31 -44.74 7.24 -22.35
CA LYS A 31 -43.97 6.56 -21.31
C LYS A 31 -42.49 6.53 -21.74
N ARG A 32 -41.70 7.45 -21.16
CA ARG A 32 -40.24 7.34 -21.11
C ARG A 32 -39.87 6.10 -20.29
N VAL A 33 -39.63 4.97 -20.95
CA VAL A 33 -38.95 3.84 -20.31
C VAL A 33 -37.49 3.93 -20.72
N SER A 34 -36.65 4.49 -19.84
CA SER A 34 -35.21 4.52 -20.09
C SER A 34 -34.66 3.12 -19.86
N VAL A 35 -33.97 2.56 -20.84
CA VAL A 35 -33.21 1.31 -20.70
C VAL A 35 -32.20 1.42 -19.55
N CYS A 36 -31.70 2.63 -19.25
CA CYS A 36 -30.83 2.90 -18.10
C CYS A 36 -31.47 2.63 -16.73
N HIS A 37 -32.79 2.61 -16.60
CA HIS A 37 -33.46 2.26 -15.34
C HIS A 37 -33.37 0.75 -15.12
N VAL A 38 -33.69 -0.02 -16.17
CA VAL A 38 -33.62 -1.49 -16.16
C VAL A 38 -32.17 -1.98 -16.04
N MET A 39 -31.17 -1.25 -16.53
CA MET A 39 -29.75 -1.59 -16.35
C MET A 39 -29.17 -1.12 -15.01
N LYS A 40 -29.73 -0.07 -14.37
CA LYS A 40 -29.38 0.28 -12.98
C LYS A 40 -29.84 -0.82 -12.02
N ASP A 41 -31.05 -1.34 -12.21
CA ASP A 41 -31.59 -2.41 -11.37
C ASP A 41 -30.81 -3.73 -11.52
N LYS A 42 -30.25 -3.99 -12.72
CA LYS A 42 -29.39 -5.16 -12.98
C LYS A 42 -27.97 -4.99 -12.43
N MET A 43 -27.40 -3.79 -12.50
CA MET A 43 -26.07 -3.51 -11.95
C MET A 43 -26.06 -3.55 -10.41
N GLU A 44 -27.14 -3.09 -9.76
CA GLU A 44 -27.29 -3.22 -8.31
C GLU A 44 -27.43 -4.69 -7.87
N ALA A 45 -28.06 -5.53 -8.70
CA ALA A 45 -28.22 -6.97 -8.43
C ALA A 45 -26.92 -7.77 -8.63
N GLU A 46 -26.13 -7.50 -9.67
CA GLU A 46 -24.85 -8.20 -9.91
C GLU A 46 -23.75 -7.80 -8.91
N VAL A 47 -23.82 -6.58 -8.35
CA VAL A 47 -22.94 -6.12 -7.26
C VAL A 47 -23.30 -6.78 -5.92
N MET A 48 -24.53 -7.28 -5.75
CA MET A 48 -24.91 -8.10 -4.60
C MET A 48 -24.51 -9.58 -4.73
N GLU A 49 -24.37 -10.09 -5.97
CA GLU A 49 -24.01 -11.50 -6.25
C GLU A 49 -22.50 -11.74 -6.25
N THR A 50 -21.70 -10.72 -6.56
CA THR A 50 -20.26 -10.77 -6.38
C THR A 50 -19.91 -10.52 -4.91
N GLU A 51 -19.23 -11.46 -4.26
CA GLU A 51 -18.72 -11.38 -2.88
C GLU A 51 -17.67 -10.24 -2.69
N LEU A 52 -18.03 -9.00 -3.00
CA LEU A 52 -17.20 -7.81 -2.83
C LEU A 52 -17.74 -6.88 -1.73
N VAL A 53 -18.88 -7.21 -1.12
CA VAL A 53 -19.34 -6.55 0.10
C VAL A 53 -18.61 -7.19 1.27
N LEU A 54 -17.66 -6.45 1.87
CA LEU A 54 -16.99 -6.87 3.10
C LEU A 54 -18.02 -7.40 4.11
N PRO A 55 -17.84 -8.60 4.69
CA PRO A 55 -18.76 -9.12 5.69
C PRO A 55 -18.95 -8.12 6.82
N SER A 56 -20.18 -7.62 6.98
CA SER A 56 -20.55 -6.64 8.01
C SER A 56 -20.43 -7.22 9.43
N TYR A 57 -20.43 -8.55 9.50
CA TYR A 57 -20.28 -9.33 10.70
C TYR A 57 -18.95 -10.08 10.67
N LEU A 58 -18.06 -9.74 11.59
CA LEU A 58 -16.78 -10.40 11.77
C LEU A 58 -16.88 -11.31 12.99
N SER A 59 -16.88 -12.63 12.78
CA SER A 59 -17.09 -13.65 13.82
C SER A 59 -16.04 -13.65 14.93
N PHE A 60 -14.82 -13.19 14.64
CA PHE A 60 -13.76 -13.02 15.64
C PHE A 60 -13.94 -11.77 16.52
N LYS A 61 -14.90 -10.89 16.20
CA LYS A 61 -15.11 -9.62 16.88
C LYS A 61 -16.32 -9.71 17.82
N ARG A 62 -16.07 -9.67 19.13
CA ARG A 62 -17.12 -9.74 20.16
C ARG A 62 -18.16 -8.60 20.08
N ILE A 63 -17.77 -7.43 19.56
CA ILE A 63 -18.65 -6.27 19.43
C ILE A 63 -18.55 -5.78 17.98
N GLN A 64 -19.67 -5.78 17.27
CA GLN A 64 -19.70 -5.39 15.87
C GLN A 64 -19.58 -3.87 15.72
N MET A 65 -19.07 -3.39 14.58
CA MET A 65 -18.82 -1.96 14.39
C MET A 65 -20.09 -1.11 14.44
N TYR A 66 -21.23 -1.66 14.01
CA TYR A 66 -22.52 -0.96 14.02
C TYR A 66 -23.07 -0.76 15.44
N GLU A 67 -22.68 -1.59 16.41
CA GLU A 67 -23.13 -1.49 17.82
C GLU A 67 -22.38 -0.42 18.61
N LYS A 68 -21.21 0.04 18.14
CA LYS A 68 -20.23 0.72 19.00
C LYS A 68 -20.33 2.26 19.05
N TYR A 69 -21.36 2.91 18.49
CA TYR A 69 -21.39 4.39 18.45
C TYR A 69 -22.59 5.04 19.13
N PRO A 70 -22.43 5.54 20.37
CA PRO A 70 -23.08 6.78 20.80
C PRO A 70 -22.41 7.97 20.07
N LYS A 71 -23.21 8.89 19.53
CA LYS A 71 -22.78 10.09 18.75
C LYS A 71 -22.07 11.15 19.62
N GLY A 72 -20.93 10.82 20.22
CA GLY A 72 -20.03 11.75 20.91
C GLY A 72 -18.70 11.86 20.17
N GLN A 73 -18.08 13.05 20.18
CA GLN A 73 -16.77 13.30 19.54
C GLN A 73 -15.74 12.26 19.96
N ALA A 74 -15.50 11.28 19.09
CA ALA A 74 -14.37 10.39 19.23
C ALA A 74 -13.12 11.23 18.97
N ARG A 75 -12.45 11.70 20.04
CA ARG A 75 -11.05 12.13 19.90
C ARG A 75 -10.32 10.95 19.27
N GLY A 76 -9.91 11.12 18.01
CA GLY A 76 -9.32 10.05 17.23
C GLY A 76 -8.21 9.39 18.03
N ARG A 77 -8.27 8.06 18.20
CA ARG A 77 -7.16 7.32 18.81
C ARG A 77 -5.93 7.53 17.93
N HIS A 78 -5.03 8.40 18.35
CA HIS A 78 -3.77 8.63 17.65
C HIS A 78 -2.74 7.61 18.11
N TRP A 79 -2.24 6.80 17.18
CA TRP A 79 -1.13 5.88 17.43
C TRP A 79 0.16 6.69 17.58
N LYS A 80 0.67 6.80 18.81
CA LYS A 80 1.92 7.52 19.06
C LYS A 80 3.11 6.70 18.54
N HIS A 81 4.05 7.36 17.89
CA HIS A 81 5.30 6.73 17.48
C HIS A 81 6.19 6.49 18.72
N LEU A 82 7.04 5.46 18.72
CA LEU A 82 7.92 5.14 19.86
C LEU A 82 8.70 6.36 20.36
N LYS A 83 9.28 7.14 19.43
CA LYS A 83 9.98 8.39 19.75
C LYS A 83 9.12 9.40 20.54
N GLN A 84 7.82 9.50 20.24
CA GLN A 84 6.90 10.38 20.96
C GLN A 84 6.53 9.83 22.34
N ILE A 85 6.47 8.51 22.49
CA ILE A 85 6.21 7.84 23.77
C ILE A 85 7.39 8.06 24.73
N ILE A 86 8.61 7.75 24.28
CA ILE A 86 9.86 7.96 25.04
C ILE A 86 9.97 9.41 25.53
N GLN A 87 9.63 10.38 24.69
CA GLN A 87 9.65 11.81 25.06
C GLN A 87 8.59 12.17 26.12
N ALA A 88 7.44 11.50 26.13
CA ALA A 88 6.35 11.80 27.06
C ALA A 88 6.55 11.19 28.46
N GLU A 89 7.40 10.15 28.58
CA GLU A 89 7.62 9.42 29.83
C GLU A 89 8.49 10.17 30.86
N ASN A 90 9.11 11.31 30.50
CA ASN A 90 9.86 12.18 31.41
C ASN A 90 10.80 11.42 32.38
N TYR A 91 11.69 10.57 31.84
CA TYR A 91 12.58 9.68 32.63
C TYR A 91 13.45 10.38 33.69
N GLN A 92 13.62 11.71 33.63
CA GLN A 92 14.34 12.49 34.64
C GLN A 92 13.70 12.43 36.04
N ASN A 93 12.41 12.10 36.14
CA ASN A 93 11.70 12.02 37.41
C ASN A 93 11.83 10.66 38.10
N TYR A 94 12.39 9.65 37.41
CA TYR A 94 12.51 8.30 37.94
C TYR A 94 13.82 8.13 38.71
N PRO A 95 13.83 7.32 39.79
CA PRO A 95 15.05 7.02 40.52
C PRO A 95 16.05 6.28 39.61
N PRO A 96 17.38 6.53 39.74
CA PRO A 96 18.40 5.94 38.86
C PRO A 96 18.50 4.41 38.90
N ASP A 97 18.08 3.79 40.01
CA ASP A 97 18.16 2.34 40.21
C ASP A 97 17.04 1.57 39.48
N GLU A 98 16.01 2.26 38.99
CA GLU A 98 14.90 1.61 38.30
C GLU A 98 15.23 1.40 36.80
N PRO A 99 15.04 0.19 36.25
CA PRO A 99 15.32 -0.08 34.85
C PRO A 99 14.28 0.57 33.93
N ASN A 100 14.71 1.58 33.18
CA ASN A 100 13.88 2.31 32.21
C ASN A 100 14.04 1.77 30.79
N TYR A 101 13.09 2.05 29.90
CA TYR A 101 13.16 1.64 28.48
C TYR A 101 14.45 2.10 27.77
N VAL A 102 15.01 3.24 28.17
CA VAL A 102 16.27 3.76 27.60
C VAL A 102 17.50 3.04 28.18
N ASN A 103 17.37 2.43 29.36
CA ASN A 103 18.50 1.87 30.12
C ASN A 103 18.65 0.35 29.94
N ILE A 104 17.62 -0.33 29.43
CA ILE A 104 17.63 -1.78 29.20
C ILE A 104 18.46 -2.21 27.97
N GLU A 105 18.90 -1.26 27.14
CA GLU A 105 19.65 -1.54 25.91
C GLU A 105 21.03 -2.15 26.22
N SER A 106 21.37 -3.22 25.50
CA SER A 106 22.66 -3.88 25.65
C SER A 106 23.82 -2.97 25.22
N PRO A 107 25.00 -3.05 25.88
CA PRO A 107 26.18 -2.34 25.44
C PRO A 107 26.62 -2.79 24.04
N PRO A 108 27.31 -1.93 23.27
CA PRO A 108 27.78 -2.28 21.94
C PRO A 108 28.78 -3.45 21.99
N SER A 109 28.81 -4.25 20.92
CA SER A 109 29.72 -5.39 20.79
C SER A 109 31.18 -4.94 20.83
N MET A 110 32.00 -5.60 21.66
CA MET A 110 33.46 -5.40 21.71
C MET A 110 34.22 -6.21 20.64
N HIS A 111 33.58 -7.20 20.02
CA HIS A 111 34.24 -8.08 19.05
C HIS A 111 34.31 -7.42 17.67
N PRO A 112 35.45 -7.54 16.96
CA PRO A 112 35.59 -6.99 15.62
C PRO A 112 34.62 -7.68 14.66
N CYS A 113 33.93 -6.90 13.83
CA CYS A 113 32.97 -7.43 12.87
C CYS A 113 33.68 -8.21 11.76
N LYS A 114 33.20 -9.42 11.44
CA LYS A 114 33.66 -10.17 10.27
C LYS A 114 33.25 -9.45 8.99
N ARG A 115 34.16 -9.38 8.02
CA ARG A 115 33.91 -8.76 6.72
C ARG A 115 33.48 -9.82 5.72
N ILE A 116 32.23 -9.72 5.29
CA ILE A 116 31.61 -10.65 4.34
C ILE A 116 31.39 -9.93 3.00
N CYS A 117 31.49 -10.67 1.90
CA CYS A 117 31.20 -10.19 0.56
C CYS A 117 29.72 -9.89 0.40
N ASP A 118 29.39 -8.72 -0.15
CA ASP A 118 28.01 -8.24 -0.29
C ASP A 118 27.22 -9.02 -1.38
N ILE A 119 27.90 -9.79 -2.25
CA ILE A 119 27.29 -10.56 -3.35
C ILE A 119 27.24 -12.06 -3.02
N THR A 120 28.38 -12.65 -2.62
CA THR A 120 28.51 -14.11 -2.49
C THR A 120 28.37 -14.62 -1.06
N GLY A 121 28.51 -13.78 -0.03
CA GLY A 121 28.45 -14.21 1.36
C GLY A 121 29.74 -14.89 1.88
N PHE A 122 30.82 -14.96 1.10
CA PHE A 122 32.13 -15.44 1.57
C PHE A 122 32.91 -14.36 2.33
N GLU A 123 33.92 -14.75 3.08
CA GLU A 123 34.82 -13.79 3.75
C GLU A 123 35.53 -12.91 2.71
N ALA A 124 35.41 -11.59 2.87
CA ALA A 124 35.92 -10.59 1.94
C ALA A 124 37.01 -9.76 2.60
N PRO A 125 38.29 -10.03 2.32
CA PRO A 125 39.39 -9.22 2.83
C PRO A 125 39.51 -7.85 2.15
N TYR A 126 38.95 -7.70 0.94
CA TYR A 126 39.10 -6.50 0.10
C TYR A 126 37.79 -5.74 -0.11
N HIS A 127 37.91 -4.45 -0.41
CA HIS A 127 36.78 -3.59 -0.80
C HIS A 127 37.20 -2.64 -1.93
N ASP A 128 36.24 -2.27 -2.77
CA ASP A 128 36.46 -1.32 -3.86
C ASP A 128 36.32 0.12 -3.33
N PRO A 129 37.34 1.01 -3.46
CA PRO A 129 37.23 2.41 -3.02
C PRO A 129 36.19 3.23 -3.79
N ARG A 130 35.78 2.78 -4.98
CA ARG A 130 34.79 3.50 -5.79
C ARG A 130 33.35 3.25 -5.30
N THR A 131 33.03 2.01 -4.96
CA THR A 131 31.65 1.57 -4.64
C THR A 131 31.48 1.18 -3.18
N ASN A 132 32.57 1.04 -2.42
CA ASN A 132 32.62 0.53 -1.05
C ASN A 132 32.05 -0.89 -0.87
N LEU A 133 31.88 -1.64 -1.97
CA LEU A 133 31.46 -3.04 -1.93
C LEU A 133 32.63 -3.95 -1.58
N ARG A 134 32.34 -4.95 -0.74
CA ARG A 134 33.31 -5.95 -0.27
C ARG A 134 33.30 -7.15 -1.21
N TYR A 135 34.49 -7.63 -1.60
CA TYR A 135 34.64 -8.79 -2.49
C TYR A 135 35.73 -9.74 -2.01
N ALA A 136 35.56 -11.03 -2.34
CA ALA A 136 36.52 -12.09 -2.01
C ALA A 136 37.42 -12.44 -3.21
N ASN A 137 36.82 -12.61 -4.39
CA ASN A 137 37.49 -13.12 -5.60
C ASN A 137 37.63 -12.04 -6.68
N THR A 138 38.56 -12.25 -7.61
CA THR A 138 38.78 -11.38 -8.78
C THR A 138 37.60 -11.40 -9.76
N GLU A 139 36.88 -12.53 -9.87
CA GLU A 139 35.68 -12.66 -10.70
C GLU A 139 34.55 -11.75 -10.18
N VAL A 140 34.34 -11.73 -8.86
CA VAL A 140 33.35 -10.87 -8.21
C VAL A 140 33.72 -9.40 -8.41
N PHE A 141 35.01 -9.06 -8.36
CA PHE A 141 35.47 -7.70 -8.63
C PHE A 141 35.11 -7.21 -10.04
N LYS A 142 35.20 -8.06 -11.06
CA LYS A 142 34.75 -7.72 -12.43
C LYS A 142 33.26 -7.41 -12.46
N ILE A 143 32.46 -8.23 -11.78
CA ILE A 143 31.00 -8.02 -11.66
C ILE A 143 30.72 -6.69 -10.97
N VAL A 144 31.34 -6.42 -9.82
CA VAL A 144 31.22 -5.16 -9.06
C VAL A 144 31.49 -3.93 -9.93
N ARG A 145 32.48 -4.01 -10.82
CA ARG A 145 32.84 -2.91 -11.72
C ARG A 145 31.85 -2.68 -12.87
N SER A 146 31.14 -3.73 -13.29
CA SER A 146 30.08 -3.68 -14.31
C SER A 146 28.70 -3.30 -13.77
N LEU A 147 28.49 -3.35 -12.45
CA LEU A 147 27.19 -3.06 -11.84
C LEU A 147 26.81 -1.57 -11.94
N PRO A 148 25.53 -1.24 -12.22
CA PRO A 148 25.04 0.13 -12.13
C PRO A 148 25.05 0.65 -10.69
N ASN A 149 25.22 1.97 -10.52
CA ASN A 149 25.23 2.62 -9.21
C ASN A 149 23.95 2.36 -8.38
N GLU A 150 22.81 2.17 -9.03
CA GLU A 150 21.54 1.85 -8.36
C GLU A 150 21.59 0.50 -7.62
N TYR A 151 22.19 -0.53 -8.26
CA TYR A 151 22.39 -1.83 -7.63
C TYR A 151 23.41 -1.73 -6.49
N VAL A 152 24.48 -0.96 -6.68
CA VAL A 152 25.48 -0.71 -5.62
C VAL A 152 24.79 -0.15 -4.36
N GLN A 153 23.92 0.86 -4.52
CA GLN A 153 23.19 1.42 -3.37
C GLN A 153 22.25 0.42 -2.71
N ARG A 154 21.58 -0.45 -3.49
CA ARG A 154 20.77 -1.54 -2.93
C ARG A 154 21.60 -2.52 -2.11
N TYR A 155 22.75 -2.96 -2.62
CA TYR A 155 23.66 -3.84 -1.86
C TYR A 155 24.18 -3.17 -0.60
N LEU A 156 24.52 -1.88 -0.65
CA LEU A 156 24.94 -1.11 0.52
C LEU A 156 23.79 -0.92 1.53
N ALA A 157 22.54 -0.83 1.08
CA ALA A 157 21.38 -0.67 1.95
C ALA A 157 21.13 -1.92 2.81
N LEU A 158 21.39 -3.12 2.28
CA LEU A 158 21.25 -4.38 3.03
C LEU A 158 22.12 -4.41 4.29
N ARG A 159 23.31 -3.80 4.24
CA ARG A 159 24.23 -3.69 5.39
C ARG A 159 24.10 -2.36 6.15
N ASN A 160 23.05 -1.57 5.88
CA ASN A 160 22.84 -0.24 6.44
C ASN A 160 23.98 0.76 6.19
N ALA A 161 24.66 0.67 5.04
CA ALA A 161 25.75 1.57 4.64
C ALA A 161 25.41 2.43 3.41
N ALA A 162 24.16 2.43 2.96
CA ALA A 162 23.73 3.24 1.83
C ALA A 162 23.73 4.73 2.20
N ILE A 163 24.25 5.56 1.30
CA ILE A 163 24.28 7.01 1.48
C ILE A 163 23.03 7.57 0.81
N VAL A 164 22.00 7.83 1.61
CA VAL A 164 20.81 8.56 1.16
C VAL A 164 21.03 10.03 1.48
N LEU A 165 21.35 10.82 0.45
CA LEU A 165 21.36 12.27 0.56
C LEU A 165 19.91 12.74 0.75
N LYS A 166 19.66 13.49 1.82
CA LYS A 166 18.37 14.08 2.17
C LYS A 166 18.45 15.59 2.09
#